data_AF-A0A154VM96-F1
#
_entry.id   AF-A0A154VM96-F1
#
_cell.length_a   1.000
_cell.length_b   1.000
_cell.length_c   1.000
_cell.angle_alpha   90.00
_cell.angle_beta   90.00
_cell.angle_gamma   90.00
#
_symmetry.space_group_name_H-M   'P 1'
#
loop_
_entity.id
_entity.type
_entity.pdbx_description
1 polymer ?
#
loop_
_entity_poly.entity_id
_entity_poly.type
_entity_poly.pdbx_seq_one_letter_code
_entity_poly.pdbx_strand_id
1 'polypeptide(L)' 'MVAITKEAGAFVATRRTHTATSLLDLARTWLKRHDLRQKLADMDAHMLRDIGWTVYDAKREAAKPFWKA' A
#
# COMPACT_ATOMS: atom_id res chain seq x y z
N MET A 1 19.98 35.53 -20.93
CA MET A 1 20.23 34.65 -19.77
C MET A 1 18.91 34.39 -19.07
N VAL A 2 18.59 33.09 -18.94
CA VAL A 2 17.60 32.49 -18.03
C VAL A 2 16.13 32.75 -18.37
N ALA A 3 15.62 31.84 -19.20
CA ALA A 3 14.25 31.32 -19.12
C ALA A 3 14.03 30.59 -17.77
N ILE A 4 12.80 30.16 -17.49
CA ILE A 4 12.40 29.22 -16.41
C ILE A 4 11.76 29.85 -15.15
N THR A 5 10.71 30.67 -15.27
CA THR A 5 9.79 30.85 -14.11
C THR A 5 8.29 30.84 -14.43
N LYS A 6 7.86 30.71 -15.69
CA LYS A 6 6.43 30.80 -16.02
C LYS A 6 5.62 29.49 -15.90
N GLU A 7 6.28 28.33 -15.77
CA GLU A 7 5.60 27.02 -15.86
C GLU A 7 5.32 26.35 -14.50
N ALA A 8 5.60 27.00 -13.37
CA ALA A 8 5.40 26.39 -12.05
C ALA A 8 3.91 26.17 -11.67
N GLY A 9 2.96 26.71 -12.45
CA GLY A 9 1.53 26.52 -12.23
C GLY A 9 0.96 25.19 -12.71
N ALA A 10 1.73 24.39 -13.48
CA ALA A 10 1.21 23.18 -14.14
C ALA A 10 1.31 21.89 -13.28
N PHE A 11 1.98 21.93 -12.13
CA PHE A 11 2.28 20.71 -11.34
C PHE A 11 1.34 20.39 -10.19
N VAL A 12 0.28 21.16 -9.96
CA VAL A 12 -0.83 20.70 -9.08
C VAL A 12 -1.83 19.95 -9.95
N ALA A 13 -1.36 18.84 -10.51
CA ALA A 13 -2.18 17.86 -11.17
C ALA A 13 -3.26 17.38 -10.19
N THR A 14 -4.50 17.77 -10.48
CA THR A 14 -5.76 17.09 -10.14
C THR A 14 -5.72 16.28 -8.83
N ARG A 15 -6.10 16.90 -7.70
CA ARG A 15 -6.64 16.13 -6.58
C ARG A 15 -7.93 15.47 -7.05
N ARG A 16 -7.79 14.28 -7.61
CA ARG A 16 -8.89 13.43 -8.00
C ARG A 16 -9.44 12.79 -6.72
N THR A 17 -10.19 13.55 -5.93
CA THR A 17 -10.92 13.04 -4.77
C THR A 17 -12.09 12.20 -5.27
N HIS A 18 -11.83 10.93 -5.62
CA HIS A 18 -12.88 9.94 -5.83
C HIS A 18 -13.38 9.44 -4.48
N THR A 19 -14.14 10.27 -3.75
CA THR A 19 -14.79 9.88 -2.48
C THR A 19 -16.17 9.28 -2.71
N ALA A 20 -16.25 8.36 -3.67
CA ALA A 20 -17.39 7.46 -3.81
C ALA A 20 -16.81 6.07 -4.11
N THR A 21 -16.13 5.51 -3.11
CA THR A 21 -15.59 4.16 -3.17
C THR A 21 -16.79 3.21 -3.21
N SER A 22 -16.99 2.52 -4.33
CA SER A 22 -18.01 1.48 -4.40
C SER A 22 -17.72 0.42 -3.32
N LEU A 23 -18.76 -0.23 -2.78
CA LEU A 23 -18.57 -1.39 -1.90
C LEU A 23 -17.66 -2.45 -2.54
N LEU A 24 -17.66 -2.54 -3.87
CA LEU A 24 -16.76 -3.39 -4.65
C LEU A 24 -15.29 -2.91 -4.60
N ASP A 25 -15.05 -1.61 -4.61
CA ASP A 25 -13.68 -1.04 -4.49
C ASP A 25 -13.12 -1.27 -3.09
N LEU A 26 -13.97 -1.17 -2.06
CA LEU A 26 -13.63 -1.50 -0.69
C LEU A 26 -13.26 -2.98 -0.57
N ALA A 27 -14.09 -3.89 -1.11
CA ALA A 27 -13.83 -5.32 -1.14
C ALA A 27 -12.53 -5.65 -1.91
N ARG A 28 -12.28 -4.97 -3.04
CA ARG A 28 -11.04 -5.13 -3.81
C ARG A 28 -9.82 -4.63 -3.04
N THR A 29 -9.96 -3.57 -2.26
CA THR A 29 -8.88 -3.07 -1.38
C THR A 29 -8.57 -4.10 -0.29
N TRP A 30 -9.58 -4.69 0.34
CA TRP A 30 -9.38 -5.76 1.33
C TRP A 30 -8.73 -7.00 0.73
N LEU A 31 -9.15 -7.44 -0.46
CA LEU A 31 -8.53 -8.55 -1.18
C LEU A 31 -7.05 -8.29 -1.48
N LYS A 32 -6.72 -7.11 -2.02
CA LYS A 32 -5.32 -6.73 -2.26
C LYS A 32 -4.50 -6.74 -0.97
N ARG A 33 -5.07 -6.21 0.12
CA ARG A 33 -4.41 -6.14 1.42
C ARG A 33 -4.21 -7.53 2.04
N HIS A 34 -5.17 -8.44 1.85
CA HIS A 34 -5.05 -9.84 2.24
C HIS A 34 -3.97 -10.56 1.43
N ASP A 35 -3.95 -10.42 0.11
CA ASP A 35 -2.93 -11.02 -0.77
C ASP A 35 -1.50 -10.56 -0.39
N LEU A 36 -1.32 -9.26 -0.13
CA LEU A 36 -0.03 -8.73 0.34
C LEU A 36 0.40 -9.31 1.68
N ARG A 37 -0.55 -9.47 2.61
CA ARG A 37 -0.30 -10.07 3.93
C ARG A 37 0.07 -11.54 3.84
N GLN A 38 -0.57 -12.31 2.96
CA GLN A 38 -0.19 -13.70 2.71
C GLN A 38 1.20 -13.81 2.09
N LYS A 39 1.51 -12.98 1.10
CA LYS A 39 2.86 -12.89 0.51
C LYS A 39 3.93 -12.54 1.53
N LEU A 40 3.61 -11.70 2.51
CA LEU A 40 4.51 -11.36 3.60
C LEU A 40 4.76 -12.54 4.54
N ALA A 41 3.75 -13.38 4.79
CA ALA A 41 3.92 -14.61 5.57
C ALA A 41 4.67 -15.72 4.85
N ASP A 42 4.51 -15.82 3.52
CA ASP A 42 5.25 -16.76 2.66
C ASP A 42 6.67 -16.27 2.34
N MET A 43 6.99 -15.02 2.66
CA MET A 43 8.30 -14.45 2.43
C MET A 43 9.37 -15.18 3.26
N ASP A 44 10.52 -15.44 2.65
CA ASP A 44 11.58 -16.20 3.27
C ASP A 44 12.21 -15.44 4.46
N ALA A 45 12.65 -16.18 5.47
CA ALA A 45 13.12 -15.66 6.75
C ALA A 45 14.37 -14.78 6.65
N HIS A 46 15.11 -14.87 5.54
CA HIS A 46 16.24 -13.98 5.26
C HIS A 46 15.76 -12.61 4.79
N MET A 47 14.79 -12.55 3.88
CA MET A 47 14.20 -11.29 3.40
C MET A 47 13.47 -10.55 4.53
N LEU A 48 12.78 -11.29 5.39
CA LEU A 48 12.15 -10.73 6.59
C LEU A 48 13.19 -10.12 7.53
N ARG A 49 14.35 -10.77 7.72
CA ARG A 49 15.44 -10.22 8.54
C ARG A 49 16.04 -8.95 7.95
N ASP A 50 16.14 -8.83 6.63
CA ASP A 50 16.67 -7.63 5.98
C ASP A 50 15.78 -6.39 6.22
N ILE A 51 14.45 -6.58 6.32
CA ILE A 51 13.51 -5.52 6.69
C ILE A 51 13.31 -5.37 8.20
N GLY A 52 14.07 -6.12 9.01
CA GLY A 52 14.00 -6.10 10.47
C GLY A 52 12.76 -6.78 11.06
N TRP A 53 12.10 -7.65 10.30
CA TRP A 53 10.93 -8.42 10.73
C TRP A 53 11.29 -9.84 11.12
N THR A 54 10.55 -10.39 12.08
CA THR A 54 10.63 -11.81 12.42
C THR A 54 9.57 -12.60 11.65
N VAL A 55 9.82 -13.89 11.40
CA VAL A 55 8.83 -14.82 10.82
C VAL A 55 7.54 -14.84 11.65
N TYR A 56 7.68 -14.71 12.97
CA TYR A 56 6.54 -14.64 13.88
C TYR A 56 5.70 -13.38 13.65
N ASP A 57 6.33 -12.21 13.52
CA ASP A 57 5.62 -10.96 13.26
C ASP A 57 4.96 -10.95 11.88
N ALA A 58 5.62 -11.52 10.86
CA ALA A 58 5.05 -11.68 9.52
C ALA A 58 3.79 -12.56 9.53
N LYS A 59 3.83 -13.71 10.22
CA LYS A 59 2.66 -14.60 10.38
C LYS A 59 1.55 -13.95 11.19
N ARG A 60 1.91 -13.21 12.23
CA ARG A 60 0.96 -12.47 13.07
C ARG A 60 0.29 -11.32 12.31
N GLU A 61 1.02 -10.64 11.44
CA GLU A 61 0.47 -9.64 10.51
C GLU A 61 -0.46 -10.30 9.49
N ALA A 62 -0.08 -11.47 8.97
CA ALA A 62 -0.89 -12.22 8.00
C ALA A 62 -2.19 -12.79 8.58
N ALA A 63 -2.18 -13.15 9.86
CA ALA A 63 -3.37 -13.61 10.58
C ALA A 63 -4.37 -12.49 10.89
N LYS A 64 -4.06 -11.22 10.60
CA LYS A 64 -5.00 -10.12 10.85
C LYS A 64 -6.24 -10.26 9.96
N PRO A 65 -7.44 -10.06 10.52
CA PRO A 65 -8.67 -10.07 9.74
C PRO A 65 -8.65 -9.03 8.62
N PHE A 66 -9.28 -9.34 7.50
CA PHE A 66 -9.31 -8.47 6.31
C PHE A 66 -9.91 -7.07 6.59
N TRP A 67 -10.81 -6.96 7.58
CA TRP A 67 -11.46 -5.72 7.97
C TRP A 67 -10.60 -4.81 8.86
N LYS A 68 -9.49 -5.31 9.41
CA LYS A 68 -8.60 -4.52 10.28
C LYS A 68 -7.48 -3.90 9.43
N ALA A 69 -7.51 -2.58 9.32
CA ALA A 69 -6.42 -1.78 8.74
C ALA A 69 -5.24 -1.77 9.71
#